data_AF-A0A2A4MXI7-F1
#
_entry.id   AF-A0A2A4MXI7-F1
#
_cell.length_a   1.000
_cell.length_b   1.000
_cell.length_c   1.000
_cell.angle_alpha   90.00
_cell.angle_beta   90.00
_cell.angle_gamma   90.00
#
_symmetry.space_group_name_H-M   'P 1'
#
loop_
_entity.id
_entity.type
_entity.pdbx_description
1 polymer ?
#
loop_
_entity_poly.entity_id
_entity_poly.type
_entity_poly.pdbx_seq_one_letter_code
_entity_poly.pdbx_strand_id
1 'polypeptide(L)'
;MVREERVTSEYRSWFAVALWIVILLLTVPLARTLQGHVRSILGDTSFGYMVIAIVSISSIYLIFRLNHTVEKLEPTRVIWILLCAIFLIAYTVSLWGNPIEAVHFVQYGILAGLLFIALSWRYSNKLIYIAIILATTIVGILDESLQWLIPNRVWGLSDIAVNTLASIIICIAIAKGIRPKLVTQSTDQKSTQLIFRLSITCISLLLLSFSNTPDTIAWYSERVSPLLFLSKNSHIMAEYGYRYNDETIGLFRSRFSPEELRKVDVERAIEAAGKLDTSPLLEDYKEFITRYSPITDPFLHELRVHLNRRDFYLKTAQQTQRYSDQEQRRRFRIAYFENKIVEKYFSNTLERSSFQLNQTDNELMSEKLIDRSYYNSPVSESLITLLSKRQLLILLALFLFGLIVLNFKFMSSTPTRLY
;
A
#
# COMPACT_ATOMS: atom_id res chain seq x y z
N MET A 1 4.10 -16.45 44.03
CA MET A 1 5.24 -16.95 43.23
C MET A 1 4.84 -17.35 41.81
N VAL A 2 4.39 -18.59 41.49
CA VAL A 2 4.16 -19.02 40.08
C VAL A 2 3.18 -18.14 39.29
N ARG A 3 2.12 -17.65 39.93
CA ARG A 3 1.15 -16.74 39.29
C ARG A 3 1.75 -15.35 39.02
N GLU A 4 2.59 -14.84 39.91
CA GLU A 4 3.23 -13.53 39.77
C GLU A 4 4.33 -13.54 38.70
N GLU A 5 5.13 -14.61 38.64
CA GLU A 5 6.13 -14.80 37.59
C GLU A 5 5.51 -14.91 36.20
N ARG A 6 4.36 -15.59 36.09
CA ARG A 6 3.60 -15.65 34.84
C ARG A 6 3.09 -14.28 34.41
N VAL A 7 2.48 -13.54 35.33
CA VAL A 7 1.94 -12.20 35.06
C VAL A 7 3.05 -11.23 34.64
N THR A 8 4.19 -11.23 35.35
CA THR A 8 5.33 -10.39 35.00
C THR A 8 5.93 -10.73 33.63
N SER A 9 6.01 -12.02 33.28
CA SER A 9 6.49 -12.47 31.97
C SER A 9 5.55 -12.09 30.82
N GLU A 10 4.25 -12.15 31.07
CA GLU A 10 3.22 -11.69 30.13
C GLU A 10 3.34 -10.18 29.86
N TYR A 11 3.47 -9.36 30.91
CA TYR A 11 3.67 -7.92 30.76
C TYR A 11 4.93 -7.58 29.97
N ARG A 12 6.04 -8.27 30.23
CA ARG A 12 7.29 -8.08 29.46
C ARG A 12 7.11 -8.38 27.97
N SER A 13 6.31 -9.40 27.64
CA SER A 13 6.05 -9.79 26.26
C SER A 13 5.21 -8.73 25.54
N TRP A 14 4.16 -8.19 26.18
CA TRP A 14 3.37 -7.08 25.63
C TRP A 14 4.14 -5.77 25.55
N PHE A 15 5.01 -5.49 26.52
CA PHE A 15 5.90 -4.35 26.47
C PHE A 15 6.86 -4.42 25.28
N ALA A 16 7.42 -5.60 24.98
CA ALA A 16 8.24 -5.81 23.80
C ALA A 16 7.46 -5.56 22.49
N VAL A 17 6.21 -6.02 22.40
CA VAL A 17 5.32 -5.72 21.26
C VAL A 17 5.11 -4.20 21.12
N ALA A 18 4.76 -3.52 22.21
CA ALA A 18 4.52 -2.07 22.20
C ALA A 18 5.78 -1.29 21.80
N LEU A 19 6.93 -1.63 22.38
CA LEU A 19 8.21 -1.02 22.02
C LEU A 19 8.54 -1.25 20.54
N TRP A 20 8.28 -2.45 20.02
CA TRP A 20 8.52 -2.76 18.61
C TRP A 20 7.59 -1.97 17.67
N ILE A 21 6.32 -1.78 18.04
CA ILE A 21 5.39 -0.92 17.30
C ILE A 21 5.90 0.54 17.29
N VAL A 22 6.42 1.04 18.42
CA VAL A 22 7.04 2.38 18.46
C VAL A 22 8.25 2.45 17.53
N ILE A 23 9.12 1.43 17.51
CA ILE A 23 10.26 1.37 16.59
C ILE A 23 9.78 1.39 15.13
N LEU A 24 8.75 0.60 14.79
CA LEU A 24 8.13 0.59 13.46
C LEU A 24 7.70 2.01 13.05
N LEU A 25 6.89 2.67 13.88
CA LEU A 25 6.37 4.01 13.60
C LEU A 25 7.47 5.07 13.51
N LEU A 26 8.51 4.98 14.33
CA LEU A 26 9.67 5.88 14.27
C LEU A 26 10.59 5.61 13.08
N THR A 27 10.58 4.39 12.54
CA THR A 27 11.38 4.03 11.36
C THR A 27 10.91 4.83 10.14
N VAL A 28 9.61 5.08 9.98
CA VAL A 28 9.04 5.77 8.81
C VAL A 28 9.69 7.13 8.52
N PRO A 29 9.70 8.11 9.46
CA PRO A 29 10.32 9.41 9.22
C PRO A 29 11.85 9.34 9.13
N LEU A 30 12.49 8.38 9.81
CA LEU A 30 13.95 8.26 9.86
C LEU A 30 14.53 7.46 8.69
N ALA A 31 13.72 6.62 8.04
CA ALA A 31 14.17 5.65 7.04
C ALA A 31 14.85 6.33 5.85
N ARG A 32 14.31 7.44 5.33
CA ARG A 32 14.91 8.15 4.19
C ARG A 32 16.29 8.73 4.55
N THR A 33 16.42 9.29 5.75
CA THR A 33 17.69 9.87 6.23
C THR A 33 18.75 8.79 6.48
N LEU A 34 18.35 7.68 7.11
CA LEU A 34 19.20 6.52 7.34
C LEU A 34 19.61 5.86 6.01
N GLN A 35 18.68 5.74 5.07
CA GLN A 35 18.95 5.18 3.75
C GLN A 35 19.98 6.04 3.00
N GLY A 36 19.83 7.37 3.02
CA GLY A 36 20.80 8.28 2.40
C GLY A 36 22.20 8.11 2.98
N HIS A 37 22.32 8.03 4.31
CA HIS A 37 23.59 7.80 4.99
C HIS A 37 24.21 6.45 4.61
N VAL A 38 23.46 5.36 4.75
CA VAL A 38 23.98 4.02 4.46
C VAL A 38 24.32 3.86 2.99
N ARG A 39 23.51 4.40 2.07
CA ARG A 39 23.79 4.40 0.63
C ARG A 39 25.09 5.13 0.32
N SER A 40 25.37 6.24 0.99
CA SER A 40 26.60 7.01 0.77
C SER A 40 27.87 6.26 1.20
N ILE A 41 27.77 5.39 2.21
CA ILE A 41 28.93 4.67 2.78
C ILE A 41 29.09 3.28 2.15
N LEU A 42 27.99 2.54 2.01
CA LEU A 42 27.99 1.11 1.69
C LEU A 42 27.37 0.80 0.32
N GLY A 43 26.83 1.79 -0.40
CA GLY A 43 26.17 1.60 -1.68
C GLY A 43 24.72 1.08 -1.57
N ASP A 44 24.03 1.08 -2.71
CA ASP A 44 22.60 0.78 -2.83
C ASP A 44 22.20 -0.64 -2.44
N THR A 45 23.13 -1.58 -2.61
CA THR A 45 22.83 -3.01 -2.46
C THR A 45 22.95 -3.50 -1.01
N SER A 46 23.63 -2.74 -0.16
CA SER A 46 24.02 -3.17 1.18
C SER A 46 22.85 -3.40 2.13
N PHE A 47 21.75 -2.66 1.99
CA PHE A 47 20.53 -2.93 2.77
C PHE A 47 19.94 -4.30 2.48
N GLY A 48 19.84 -4.68 1.21
CA GLY A 48 19.34 -5.99 0.80
C GLY A 48 20.18 -7.11 1.40
N TYR A 49 21.52 -7.00 1.28
CA TYR A 49 22.43 -7.99 1.86
C TYR A 49 22.34 -8.07 3.39
N MET A 50 22.19 -6.95 4.09
CA MET A 50 21.99 -6.94 5.54
C MET A 50 20.73 -7.71 5.93
N VAL A 51 19.61 -7.48 5.24
CA VAL A 51 18.36 -8.20 5.50
C VAL A 51 18.53 -9.70 5.24
N ILE A 52 19.15 -10.08 4.12
CA ILE A 52 19.44 -11.49 3.78
C ILE A 52 20.30 -12.14 4.88
N ALA A 53 21.34 -11.44 5.35
CA ALA A 53 22.20 -11.94 6.42
C ALA A 53 21.41 -12.15 7.72
N ILE A 54 20.58 -11.19 8.13
CA ILE A 54 19.75 -11.30 9.34
C ILE A 54 18.80 -12.50 9.26
N VAL A 55 18.08 -12.66 8.14
CA VAL A 55 17.16 -13.79 7.93
C VAL A 55 17.91 -15.11 7.93
N SER A 56 19.07 -15.19 7.27
CA SER A 56 19.89 -16.40 7.20
C SER A 56 20.41 -16.80 8.58
N ILE A 57 21.02 -15.87 9.31
CA ILE A 57 21.56 -16.10 10.66
C ILE A 57 20.44 -16.52 11.61
N SER A 58 19.28 -15.83 11.57
CA SER A 58 18.13 -16.16 12.42
C SER A 58 17.60 -17.57 12.14
N SER A 59 17.57 -17.97 10.88
CA SER A 59 17.12 -19.31 10.47
C SER A 59 18.09 -20.40 10.93
N ILE A 60 19.39 -20.18 10.76
CA ILE A 60 20.45 -21.09 11.23
C ILE A 60 20.38 -21.23 12.76
N TYR A 61 20.28 -20.10 13.47
CA TYR A 61 20.13 -20.08 14.92
C TYR A 61 18.89 -20.86 15.37
N LEU A 62 17.74 -20.67 14.70
CA LEU A 62 16.51 -21.38 15.04
C LEU A 62 16.65 -22.89 14.83
N ILE A 63 17.24 -23.33 13.72
CA ILE A 63 17.49 -24.75 13.45
C ILE A 63 18.42 -25.34 14.51
N PHE A 64 19.50 -24.65 14.84
CA PHE A 64 20.44 -25.06 15.88
C PHE A 64 19.77 -25.18 17.25
N ARG A 65 18.97 -24.17 17.64
CA ARG A 65 18.21 -24.19 18.90
C ARG A 65 17.20 -25.33 18.94
N LEU A 66 16.50 -25.59 17.84
CA LEU A 66 15.57 -26.72 17.76
C LEU A 66 16.32 -28.05 17.94
N ASN A 67 17.45 -28.23 17.26
CA ASN A 67 18.28 -29.44 17.40
C ASN A 67 18.70 -29.73 18.85
N HIS A 68 18.92 -28.68 19.65
CA HIS A 68 19.24 -28.83 21.07
C HIS A 68 18.03 -28.97 22.00
N THR A 69 16.83 -28.54 21.57
CA THR A 69 15.64 -28.49 22.43
C THR A 69 14.72 -29.69 22.22
N VAL A 70 14.74 -30.31 21.05
CA VAL A 70 13.92 -31.49 20.75
C VAL A 70 14.77 -32.76 20.76
N GLU A 71 14.22 -33.86 21.29
CA GLU A 71 14.91 -35.15 21.33
C GLU A 71 15.29 -35.68 19.94
N LYS A 72 14.47 -35.38 18.92
CA LYS A 72 14.73 -35.74 17.53
C LYS A 72 14.23 -34.65 16.58
N LEU A 73 15.14 -34.05 15.83
CA LEU A 73 14.80 -33.04 14.83
C LEU A 73 14.18 -33.71 13.59
N GLU A 74 12.87 -33.54 13.42
CA GLU A 74 12.18 -34.00 12.21
C GLU A 74 12.63 -33.18 10.98
N PRO A 75 13.05 -33.82 9.86
CA PRO A 75 13.46 -33.11 8.65
C PRO A 75 12.38 -32.16 8.12
N THR A 76 11.11 -32.51 8.28
CA THR A 76 9.98 -31.67 7.85
C THR A 76 9.97 -30.30 8.54
N ARG A 77 10.42 -30.20 9.80
CA ARG A 77 10.50 -28.92 10.53
C ARG A 77 11.56 -28.01 9.91
N VAL A 78 12.72 -28.58 9.61
CA VAL A 78 13.84 -27.87 8.96
C VAL A 78 13.42 -27.38 7.58
N ILE A 79 12.78 -28.24 6.78
CA ILE A 79 12.28 -27.88 5.45
C ILE A 79 11.34 -26.68 5.53
N TRP A 80 10.38 -26.66 6.46
CA TRP A 80 9.47 -25.51 6.60
C TRP A 80 10.18 -24.21 6.98
N ILE A 81 11.17 -24.26 7.87
CA ILE A 81 11.98 -23.09 8.24
C ILE A 81 12.76 -22.58 7.02
N LEU A 82 13.42 -23.48 6.29
CA LEU A 82 14.19 -23.14 5.10
C LEU A 82 13.29 -22.57 3.99
N LEU A 83 12.12 -23.16 3.74
CA LEU A 83 11.17 -22.63 2.75
C LEU A 83 10.70 -21.22 3.11
N CYS A 84 10.39 -20.97 4.39
CA CYS A 84 10.02 -19.61 4.84
C CYS A 84 11.19 -18.63 4.69
N ALA A 85 12.41 -19.05 5.05
CA ALA A 85 13.60 -18.22 4.92
C ALA A 85 13.93 -17.88 3.46
N ILE A 86 13.87 -18.88 2.58
CA ILE A 86 14.05 -18.71 1.13
C ILE A 86 13.01 -17.76 0.57
N PHE A 87 11.74 -17.92 0.96
CA PHE A 87 10.68 -17.01 0.52
C PHE A 87 10.94 -15.57 1.00
N LEU A 88 11.27 -15.37 2.29
CA LEU A 88 11.58 -14.05 2.83
C LEU A 88 12.76 -13.39 2.10
N ILE A 89 13.80 -14.15 1.80
CA ILE A 89 14.98 -13.69 1.04
C ILE A 89 14.58 -13.35 -0.40
N ALA A 90 13.90 -14.25 -1.10
CA ALA A 90 13.50 -14.04 -2.48
C ALA A 90 12.57 -12.82 -2.63
N TYR A 91 11.63 -12.67 -1.70
CA TYR A 91 10.74 -11.51 -1.67
C TYR A 91 11.50 -10.22 -1.36
N THR A 92 12.41 -10.24 -0.39
CA THR A 92 13.30 -9.11 -0.09
C THR A 92 14.13 -8.70 -1.32
N VAL A 93 14.66 -9.67 -2.06
CA VAL A 93 15.40 -9.42 -3.31
C VAL A 93 14.50 -8.82 -4.38
N SER A 94 13.22 -9.22 -4.47
CA SER A 94 12.27 -8.57 -5.39
C SER A 94 12.00 -7.09 -5.04
N LEU A 95 12.25 -6.70 -3.78
CA LEU A 95 12.14 -5.34 -3.28
C LEU A 95 13.46 -4.55 -3.35
N TRP A 96 14.48 -5.00 -4.08
CA TRP A 96 15.78 -4.31 -4.11
C TRP A 96 15.70 -2.86 -4.59
N GLY A 97 14.71 -2.55 -5.45
CA GLY A 97 14.43 -1.19 -5.89
C GLY A 97 13.89 -0.28 -4.78
N ASN A 98 13.42 -0.84 -3.67
CA ASN A 98 12.91 -0.12 -2.51
C ASN A 98 13.37 -0.79 -1.19
N PRO A 99 14.60 -0.54 -0.73
CA PRO A 99 15.13 -1.17 0.47
C PRO A 99 14.37 -0.81 1.75
N ILE A 100 13.60 0.29 1.75
CA ILE A 100 12.76 0.67 2.89
C ILE A 100 11.62 -0.35 3.07
N GLU A 101 10.99 -0.77 1.98
CA GLU A 101 9.92 -1.79 2.01
C GLU A 101 10.48 -3.15 2.48
N ALA A 102 11.69 -3.52 2.05
CA ALA A 102 12.36 -4.73 2.50
C ALA A 102 12.61 -4.76 4.02
N VAL A 103 13.06 -3.63 4.59
CA VAL A 103 13.25 -3.50 6.04
C VAL A 103 11.91 -3.60 6.78
N HIS A 104 10.89 -2.88 6.32
CA HIS A 104 9.55 -2.94 6.91
C HIS A 104 9.01 -4.37 6.88
N PHE A 105 9.14 -5.08 5.76
CA PHE A 105 8.70 -6.47 5.62
C PHE A 105 9.28 -7.38 6.71
N VAL A 106 10.59 -7.26 7.00
CA VAL A 106 11.20 -8.02 8.10
C VAL A 106 10.75 -7.54 9.48
N GLN A 107 10.58 -6.22 9.67
CA GLN A 107 10.09 -5.70 10.94
C GLN A 107 8.67 -6.21 11.28
N TYR A 108 7.79 -6.33 10.29
CA TYR A 108 6.46 -6.91 10.47
C TYR A 108 6.51 -8.43 10.72
N GLY A 109 7.50 -9.13 10.16
CA GLY A 109 7.78 -10.52 10.52
C GLY A 109 8.18 -10.67 12.00
N ILE A 110 9.08 -9.81 12.49
CA ILE A 110 9.49 -9.78 13.91
C ILE A 110 8.28 -9.48 14.80
N LEU A 111 7.44 -8.50 14.43
CA LEU A 111 6.22 -8.17 15.16
C LEU A 111 5.31 -9.40 15.31
N ALA A 112 5.12 -10.18 14.24
CA ALA A 112 4.31 -11.39 14.29
C ALA A 112 4.87 -12.44 15.28
N GLY A 113 6.19 -12.59 15.35
CA GLY A 113 6.86 -13.44 16.34
C GLY A 113 6.66 -12.95 17.78
N LEU A 114 6.78 -11.64 18.01
CA LEU A 114 6.53 -11.04 19.33
C LEU A 114 5.06 -11.18 19.76
N LEU A 115 4.13 -10.97 18.82
CA LEU A 115 2.70 -11.19 19.05
C LEU A 115 2.40 -12.66 19.39
N PHE A 116 3.06 -13.61 18.75
CA PHE A 116 2.94 -15.02 19.12
C PHE A 116 3.36 -15.24 20.57
N ILE A 117 4.52 -14.74 21.00
CA ILE A 117 4.99 -14.86 22.37
C ILE A 117 3.97 -14.24 23.35
N ALA A 118 3.52 -13.01 23.08
CA ALA A 118 2.59 -12.29 23.96
C ALA A 118 1.21 -12.96 24.06
N LEU A 119 0.63 -13.39 22.94
CA LEU A 119 -0.69 -14.04 22.92
C LEU A 119 -0.65 -15.46 23.49
N SER A 120 0.48 -16.15 23.40
CA SER A 120 0.65 -17.52 23.88
C SER A 120 0.43 -17.67 25.39
N TRP A 121 0.60 -16.58 26.16
CA TRP A 121 0.29 -16.54 27.60
C TRP A 121 -1.20 -16.72 27.91
N ARG A 122 -2.09 -16.33 26.99
CA ARG A 122 -3.55 -16.35 27.17
C ARG A 122 -4.27 -17.37 26.30
N TYR A 123 -3.71 -17.68 25.14
CA TYR A 123 -4.36 -18.51 24.13
C TYR A 123 -3.42 -19.64 23.72
N SER A 124 -3.95 -20.87 23.75
CA SER A 124 -3.18 -22.08 23.47
C SER A 124 -3.70 -22.84 22.25
N ASN A 125 -4.56 -22.27 21.40
CA ASN A 125 -5.12 -23.00 20.26
C ASN A 125 -4.73 -22.40 18.91
N LYS A 126 -4.97 -23.15 17.83
CA LYS A 126 -4.58 -22.77 16.46
C LYS A 126 -5.16 -21.42 15.99
N LEU A 127 -6.22 -20.90 16.59
CA LEU A 127 -6.75 -19.57 16.23
C LEU A 127 -5.78 -18.45 16.59
N ILE A 128 -4.78 -18.68 17.46
CA ILE A 128 -3.73 -17.70 17.76
C ILE A 128 -3.03 -17.19 16.49
N TYR A 129 -2.83 -18.04 15.47
CA TYR A 129 -2.19 -17.64 14.22
C TYR A 129 -3.05 -16.64 13.44
N ILE A 130 -4.37 -16.85 13.39
CA ILE A 130 -5.30 -15.90 12.77
C ILE A 130 -5.30 -14.60 13.57
N ALA A 131 -5.26 -14.67 14.90
CA ALA A 131 -5.21 -13.49 15.76
C ALA A 131 -3.95 -12.65 15.50
N ILE A 132 -2.79 -13.30 15.34
CA ILE A 132 -1.53 -12.64 15.03
C ILE A 132 -1.61 -11.95 13.66
N ILE A 133 -2.11 -12.65 12.64
CA ILE A 133 -2.25 -12.08 11.29
C ILE A 133 -3.16 -10.85 11.33
N LEU A 134 -4.33 -10.94 11.97
CA LEU A 134 -5.26 -9.81 12.10
C LEU A 134 -4.66 -8.66 12.91
N ALA A 135 -4.02 -8.94 14.05
CA ALA A 135 -3.37 -7.91 14.87
C ALA A 135 -2.22 -7.22 14.11
N THR A 136 -1.45 -7.97 13.33
CA THR A 136 -0.38 -7.42 12.48
C THR A 136 -0.95 -6.57 11.34
N THR A 137 -2.07 -7.01 10.75
CA THR A 137 -2.81 -6.25 9.74
C THR A 137 -3.34 -4.93 10.31
N ILE A 138 -3.88 -4.93 11.54
CA ILE A 138 -4.32 -3.71 12.24
C ILE A 138 -3.15 -2.73 12.39
N VAL A 139 -1.99 -3.21 12.87
CA VAL A 139 -0.80 -2.37 12.98
C VAL A 139 -0.39 -1.83 11.61
N GLY A 140 -0.44 -2.66 10.56
CA GLY A 140 -0.18 -2.23 9.18
C GLY A 140 -1.12 -1.14 8.67
N ILE A 141 -2.43 -1.27 8.92
CA ILE A 141 -3.42 -0.24 8.55
C ILE A 141 -3.15 1.06 9.32
N LEU A 142 -2.85 0.97 10.61
CA LEU A 142 -2.57 2.14 11.45
C LEU A 142 -1.27 2.84 11.04
N ASP A 143 -0.21 2.07 10.75
CA ASP A 143 1.06 2.57 10.23
C ASP A 143 0.81 3.33 8.93
N GLU A 144 0.22 2.71 7.91
CA GLU A 144 -0.12 3.38 6.63
C GLU A 144 -0.99 4.63 6.82
N SER A 145 -1.95 4.59 7.76
CA SER A 145 -2.79 5.75 8.09
C SER A 145 -1.97 6.90 8.69
N LEU A 146 -0.95 6.60 9.49
CA LEU A 146 -0.01 7.59 10.03
C LEU A 146 0.97 8.06 8.94
N GLN A 147 1.46 7.17 8.08
CA GLN A 147 2.34 7.55 6.97
C GLN A 147 1.64 8.50 6.02
N TRP A 148 0.33 8.33 5.77
CA TRP A 148 -0.48 9.23 4.96
C TRP A 148 -0.51 10.67 5.49
N LEU A 149 -0.38 10.87 6.82
CA LEU A 149 -0.27 12.22 7.39
C LEU A 149 1.09 12.87 7.07
N ILE A 150 2.11 12.10 6.69
CA ILE A 150 3.43 12.59 6.33
C ILE A 150 3.42 13.07 4.86
N PRO A 151 3.87 14.30 4.57
CA PRO A 151 3.91 14.82 3.20
C PRO A 151 4.71 13.92 2.25
N ASN A 152 4.23 13.76 1.02
CA ASN A 152 4.85 12.91 -0.02
C ASN A 152 4.91 11.41 0.32
N ARG A 153 3.91 10.92 1.04
CA ARG A 153 3.63 9.49 1.25
C ARG A 153 2.22 9.18 0.78
N VAL A 154 2.07 8.02 0.16
CA VAL A 154 0.80 7.52 -0.36
C VAL A 154 0.35 6.41 0.57
N TRP A 155 -0.93 6.40 0.91
CA TRP A 155 -1.53 5.28 1.61
C TRP A 155 -1.67 4.10 0.64
N GLY A 156 -1.07 2.95 0.96
CA GLY A 156 -1.04 1.80 0.07
C GLY A 156 -1.68 0.54 0.64
N LEU A 157 -2.71 0.01 -0.04
CA LEU A 157 -3.19 -1.35 0.25
C LEU A 157 -2.12 -2.42 -0.01
N SER A 158 -1.24 -2.16 -0.99
CA SER A 158 -0.08 -3.01 -1.28
C SER A 158 0.82 -3.16 -0.07
N ASP A 159 1.08 -2.07 0.65
CA ASP A 159 1.96 -2.06 1.82
C ASP A 159 1.34 -2.82 2.99
N ILE A 160 0.04 -2.62 3.24
CA ILE A 160 -0.74 -3.41 4.22
C ILE A 160 -0.69 -4.90 3.86
N ALA A 161 -0.82 -5.25 2.57
CA ALA A 161 -0.76 -6.63 2.11
C ALA A 161 0.64 -7.25 2.30
N VAL A 162 1.71 -6.51 2.01
CA VAL A 162 3.10 -6.93 2.23
C VAL A 162 3.35 -7.20 3.72
N ASN A 163 2.91 -6.28 4.59
CA ASN A 163 3.04 -6.39 6.05
C ASN A 163 2.25 -7.61 6.58
N THR A 164 1.06 -7.83 6.04
CA THR A 164 0.23 -9.00 6.37
C THR A 164 0.89 -10.29 5.91
N LEU A 165 1.46 -10.32 4.69
CA LEU A 165 2.17 -11.47 4.14
C LEU A 165 3.37 -11.87 5.01
N ALA A 166 4.14 -10.90 5.53
CA ALA A 166 5.21 -11.17 6.47
C ALA A 166 4.72 -11.96 7.69
N SER A 167 3.59 -11.54 8.27
CA SER A 167 2.99 -12.21 9.42
C SER A 167 2.51 -13.64 9.11
N ILE A 168 1.99 -13.87 7.90
CA ILE A 168 1.55 -15.19 7.44
C ILE A 168 2.74 -16.14 7.36
N ILE A 169 3.84 -15.69 6.76
CA ILE A 169 5.06 -16.51 6.61
C ILE A 169 5.62 -16.89 7.98
N ILE A 170 5.68 -15.94 8.91
CA ILE A 170 6.16 -16.21 10.27
C ILE A 170 5.20 -17.14 11.03
N CYS A 171 3.89 -16.98 10.87
CA CYS A 171 2.92 -17.93 11.43
C CYS A 171 3.11 -19.34 10.87
N ILE A 172 3.39 -19.50 9.57
CA ILE A 172 3.70 -20.80 8.96
C ILE A 172 5.00 -21.38 9.54
N ALA A 173 6.06 -20.57 9.67
CA ALA A 173 7.33 -20.98 10.26
C ALA A 173 7.15 -21.46 11.71
N ILE A 174 6.34 -20.76 12.52
CA ILE A 174 6.01 -21.19 13.88
C ILE A 174 5.16 -22.46 13.88
N ALA A 175 4.08 -22.48 13.11
CA ALA A 175 3.09 -23.56 13.13
C ALA A 175 3.63 -24.88 12.55
N LYS A 176 4.50 -24.83 11.54
CA LYS A 176 4.98 -26.01 10.80
C LYS A 176 6.46 -26.31 11.01
N GLY A 177 7.28 -25.29 11.25
CA GLY A 177 8.70 -25.40 11.56
C GLY A 177 8.93 -25.66 13.05
N ILE A 178 8.62 -24.67 13.89
CA ILE A 178 8.86 -24.76 15.35
C ILE A 178 7.96 -25.83 15.98
N ARG A 179 6.67 -25.82 15.65
CA ARG A 179 5.62 -26.70 16.21
C ARG A 179 5.60 -26.69 17.75
N PRO A 180 5.31 -25.53 18.36
CA PRO A 180 5.31 -25.40 19.81
C PRO A 180 4.28 -26.34 20.47
N LYS A 181 4.70 -27.09 21.50
CA LYS A 181 3.83 -28.02 22.25
C LYS A 181 2.65 -27.33 22.95
N LEU A 182 2.78 -26.04 23.22
CA LEU A 182 1.76 -25.22 23.85
C LEU A 182 0.46 -25.13 23.02
N VAL A 183 0.55 -25.27 21.68
CA VAL A 183 -0.60 -25.04 20.80
C VAL A 183 -1.43 -26.33 20.62
N THR A 184 -2.56 -26.41 21.31
CA THR A 184 -3.56 -27.46 21.23
C THR A 184 -4.43 -27.34 19.97
N GLN A 185 -5.11 -28.44 19.61
CA GLN A 185 -5.97 -28.48 18.42
C GLN A 185 -7.39 -27.97 18.65
N SER A 186 -7.88 -28.00 19.89
CA SER A 186 -9.25 -27.60 20.21
C SER A 186 -9.42 -26.09 20.11
N THR A 187 -10.50 -25.65 19.47
CA THR A 187 -10.90 -24.24 19.50
C THR A 187 -11.53 -23.93 20.85
N ASP A 188 -11.24 -22.73 21.38
CA ASP A 188 -11.94 -22.21 22.55
C ASP A 188 -12.71 -20.94 22.18
N GLN A 189 -13.73 -20.66 22.97
CA GLN A 189 -14.61 -19.53 22.74
C GLN A 189 -13.88 -18.19 22.90
N LYS A 190 -12.91 -18.12 23.82
CA LYS A 190 -12.13 -16.89 24.07
C LYS A 190 -11.30 -16.51 22.85
N SER A 191 -10.61 -17.45 22.21
CA SER A 191 -9.90 -17.19 20.96
C SER A 191 -10.87 -16.81 19.85
N THR A 192 -12.01 -17.49 19.72
CA THR A 192 -13.01 -17.13 18.72
C THR A 192 -13.51 -15.69 18.89
N GLN A 193 -13.79 -15.27 20.13
CA GLN A 193 -14.16 -13.89 20.44
C GLN A 193 -13.04 -12.90 20.12
N LEU A 194 -11.79 -13.26 20.40
CA LEU A 194 -10.63 -12.43 20.01
C LEU A 194 -10.58 -12.24 18.50
N ILE A 195 -10.75 -13.32 17.71
CA ILE A 195 -10.78 -13.22 16.24
C ILE A 195 -11.89 -12.30 15.77
N PHE A 196 -13.11 -12.43 16.31
CA PHE A 196 -14.20 -11.53 15.94
C PHE A 196 -13.87 -10.08 16.25
N ARG A 197 -13.35 -9.78 17.45
CA ARG A 197 -12.99 -8.41 17.84
C ARG A 197 -11.89 -7.83 16.96
N LEU A 198 -10.86 -8.62 16.64
CA LEU A 198 -9.79 -8.19 15.74
C LEU A 198 -10.32 -7.97 14.32
N SER A 199 -11.14 -8.87 13.79
CA SER A 199 -11.79 -8.71 12.47
C SER A 199 -12.68 -7.47 12.42
N ILE A 200 -13.51 -7.24 13.44
CA ILE A 200 -14.33 -6.02 13.58
C ILE A 200 -13.43 -4.79 13.54
N THR A 201 -12.31 -4.80 14.27
CA THR A 201 -11.34 -3.69 14.30
C THR A 201 -10.71 -3.47 12.93
N CYS A 202 -10.21 -4.53 12.26
CA CYS A 202 -9.66 -4.46 10.90
C CYS A 202 -10.66 -3.83 9.92
N ILE A 203 -11.88 -4.33 9.89
CA ILE A 203 -12.91 -3.89 8.95
C ILE A 203 -13.37 -2.46 9.28
N SER A 204 -13.44 -2.09 10.56
CA SER A 204 -13.75 -0.72 10.95
C SER A 204 -12.66 0.25 10.49
N LEU A 205 -11.39 -0.11 10.65
CA LEU A 205 -10.27 0.71 10.18
C LEU A 205 -10.28 0.83 8.65
N LEU A 206 -10.47 -0.27 7.92
CA LEU A 206 -10.60 -0.22 6.46
C LEU A 206 -11.80 0.63 6.01
N LEU A 207 -12.95 0.48 6.68
CA LEU A 207 -14.14 1.31 6.41
C LEU A 207 -13.82 2.80 6.59
N LEU A 208 -13.13 3.16 7.67
CA LEU A 208 -12.67 4.54 7.91
C LEU A 208 -11.72 4.99 6.80
N SER A 209 -10.69 4.20 6.46
CA SER A 209 -9.72 4.54 5.41
C SER A 209 -10.40 4.74 4.04
N PHE A 210 -11.28 3.84 3.63
CA PHE A 210 -11.99 3.93 2.36
C PHE A 210 -13.07 5.02 2.34
N SER A 211 -13.51 5.50 3.51
CA SER A 211 -14.41 6.65 3.63
C SER A 211 -13.67 8.00 3.55
N ASN A 212 -12.35 8.01 3.77
CA ASN A 212 -11.49 9.18 3.79
C ASN A 212 -11.10 9.63 2.37
N THR A 213 -12.10 10.06 1.61
CA THR A 213 -11.99 10.56 0.22
C THR A 213 -11.64 12.06 0.16
N PRO A 214 -11.28 12.63 -1.00
CA PRO A 214 -10.95 14.06 -1.13
C PRO A 214 -12.01 14.98 -0.52
N ASP A 215 -13.29 14.74 -0.81
CA ASP A 215 -14.39 15.54 -0.27
C ASP A 215 -14.48 15.47 1.26
N THR A 216 -14.21 14.31 1.84
CA THR A 216 -14.22 14.11 3.30
C THR A 216 -13.05 14.88 3.93
N ILE A 217 -11.87 14.80 3.30
CA ILE A 217 -10.65 15.51 3.72
C ILE A 217 -10.86 17.02 3.65
N ALA A 218 -11.40 17.52 2.54
CA ALA A 218 -11.76 18.93 2.38
C ALA A 218 -12.70 19.38 3.50
N TRP A 219 -13.77 18.61 3.74
CA TRP A 219 -14.77 18.94 4.75
C TRP A 219 -14.21 19.12 6.17
N TYR A 220 -13.34 18.21 6.66
CA TYR A 220 -12.78 18.36 8.01
C TYR A 220 -11.54 19.26 8.07
N SER A 221 -10.75 19.37 7.00
CA SER A 221 -9.57 20.24 6.98
C SER A 221 -9.95 21.72 7.05
N GLU A 222 -11.09 22.10 6.49
CA GLU A 222 -11.68 23.44 6.63
C GLU A 222 -12.20 23.74 8.04
N ARG A 223 -12.62 22.71 8.78
CA ARG A 223 -13.26 22.86 10.11
C ARG A 223 -12.29 22.74 11.27
N VAL A 224 -11.17 22.05 11.07
CA VAL A 224 -10.19 21.74 12.11
C VAL A 224 -8.86 22.35 11.71
N SER A 225 -8.53 23.53 12.26
CA SER A 225 -7.34 24.31 11.90
C SER A 225 -6.02 23.50 11.89
N PRO A 226 -5.73 22.61 12.87
CA PRO A 226 -4.55 21.75 12.83
C PRO A 226 -4.48 20.80 11.62
N LEU A 227 -5.59 20.54 10.94
CA LEU A 227 -5.70 19.63 9.79
C LEU A 227 -5.69 20.38 8.45
N LEU A 228 -5.55 21.71 8.44
CA LEU A 228 -5.56 22.51 7.21
C LEU A 228 -4.43 22.10 6.24
N PHE A 229 -3.31 21.58 6.74
CA PHE A 229 -2.22 21.10 5.87
C PHE A 229 -2.65 19.93 4.96
N LEU A 230 -3.68 19.17 5.35
CA LEU A 230 -4.16 18.03 4.57
C LEU A 230 -4.84 18.46 3.26
N SER A 231 -5.42 19.65 3.18
CA SER A 231 -5.97 20.16 1.91
C SER A 231 -4.90 20.45 0.86
N LYS A 232 -3.65 20.65 1.30
CA LYS A 232 -2.47 20.87 0.46
C LYS A 232 -1.72 19.58 0.14
N ASN A 233 -2.07 18.46 0.79
CA ASN A 233 -1.46 17.17 0.49
C ASN A 233 -2.02 16.65 -0.84
N SER A 234 -1.12 16.40 -1.80
CA SER A 234 -1.48 15.85 -3.11
C SER A 234 -1.86 14.36 -3.06
N HIS A 235 -1.61 13.69 -1.94
CA HIS A 235 -1.86 12.25 -1.78
C HIS A 235 -3.11 12.02 -0.94
N ILE A 236 -4.05 11.29 -1.53
CA ILE A 236 -5.32 10.94 -0.93
C ILE A 236 -5.24 9.51 -0.38
N MET A 237 -5.99 9.23 0.69
CA MET A 237 -6.09 7.90 1.26
C MET A 237 -6.88 6.94 0.37
N ALA A 238 -8.07 7.34 -0.09
CA ALA A 238 -8.87 6.56 -1.03
C ALA A 238 -9.51 7.47 -2.09
N GLU A 239 -9.37 7.10 -3.36
CA GLU A 239 -10.04 7.77 -4.47
C GLU A 239 -10.82 6.76 -5.29
N TYR A 240 -11.96 7.22 -5.80
CA TYR A 240 -12.86 6.44 -6.64
C TYR A 240 -12.94 7.11 -8.00
N GLY A 241 -13.18 6.31 -9.02
CA GLY A 241 -13.32 6.84 -10.36
C GLY A 241 -13.94 5.84 -11.32
N TYR A 242 -13.73 6.09 -12.59
CA TYR A 242 -14.35 5.39 -13.69
C TYR A 242 -13.28 4.79 -14.59
N ARG A 243 -13.56 3.57 -15.03
CA ARG A 243 -12.70 2.82 -15.95
C ARG A 243 -13.14 3.11 -17.38
N TYR A 244 -12.26 3.65 -18.20
CA TYR A 244 -12.50 3.92 -19.61
C TYR A 244 -11.88 2.83 -20.46
N ASN A 245 -12.69 2.06 -21.16
CA ASN A 245 -12.23 1.09 -22.14
C ASN A 245 -12.53 1.63 -23.53
N ASP A 246 -11.53 2.27 -24.11
CA ASP A 246 -11.60 2.92 -25.42
C ASP A 246 -11.06 1.98 -26.49
N GLU A 247 -11.82 1.75 -27.56
CA GLU A 247 -11.42 0.82 -28.63
C GLU A 247 -10.16 1.28 -29.39
N THR A 248 -9.93 2.59 -29.44
CA THR A 248 -8.83 3.19 -30.22
C THR A 248 -7.58 3.45 -29.40
N ILE A 249 -7.74 3.68 -28.09
CA ILE A 249 -6.65 4.00 -27.17
C ILE A 249 -6.32 2.77 -26.30
N GLY A 250 -7.33 2.19 -25.67
CA GLY A 250 -7.22 1.12 -24.68
C GLY A 250 -7.81 1.54 -23.33
N LEU A 251 -7.11 1.19 -22.25
CA LEU A 251 -7.54 1.44 -20.88
C LEU A 251 -6.96 2.74 -20.31
N PHE A 252 -7.81 3.57 -19.72
CA PHE A 252 -7.37 4.57 -18.75
C PHE A 252 -8.42 4.75 -17.64
N ARG A 253 -8.10 5.55 -16.63
CA ARG A 253 -8.98 5.80 -15.48
C ARG A 253 -9.12 7.30 -15.28
N SER A 254 -10.32 7.75 -14.93
CA SER A 254 -10.61 9.14 -14.61
C SER A 254 -11.39 9.25 -13.31
N ARG A 255 -11.25 10.37 -12.61
CA ARG A 255 -12.11 10.73 -11.47
C ARG A 255 -13.54 11.05 -11.89
N PHE A 256 -13.76 11.33 -13.16
CA PHE A 256 -15.02 11.80 -13.72
C PHE A 256 -15.70 10.71 -14.55
N SER A 257 -17.03 10.66 -14.51
CA SER A 257 -17.78 9.88 -15.50
C SER A 257 -17.55 10.46 -16.91
N PRO A 258 -17.80 9.70 -17.99
CA PRO A 258 -17.65 10.23 -19.35
C PRO A 258 -18.44 11.52 -19.60
N GLU A 259 -19.65 11.60 -19.06
CA GLU A 259 -20.51 12.77 -19.16
C GLU A 259 -20.00 13.94 -18.33
N GLU A 260 -19.56 13.68 -17.10
CA GLU A 260 -18.98 14.69 -16.21
C GLU A 260 -17.69 15.26 -16.78
N LEU A 261 -16.80 14.40 -17.30
CA LEU A 261 -15.52 14.81 -17.87
C LEU A 261 -15.74 15.74 -19.07
N ARG A 262 -16.62 15.33 -20.00
CA ARG A 262 -16.99 16.13 -21.16
C ARG A 262 -17.62 17.47 -20.75
N LYS A 263 -18.51 17.44 -19.76
CA LYS A 263 -19.18 18.65 -19.26
C LYS A 263 -18.16 19.62 -18.66
N VAL A 264 -17.28 19.14 -17.79
CA VAL A 264 -16.26 19.95 -17.11
C VAL A 264 -15.27 20.51 -18.11
N ASP A 265 -14.81 19.71 -19.08
CA ASP A 265 -13.90 20.17 -20.15
C ASP A 265 -14.53 21.31 -20.96
N VAL A 266 -15.81 21.19 -21.35
CA VAL A 266 -16.52 22.26 -22.08
C VAL A 266 -16.71 23.51 -21.22
N GLU A 267 -17.23 23.35 -20.00
CA GLU A 267 -17.60 24.47 -19.13
C GLU A 267 -16.38 25.24 -18.62
N ARG A 268 -15.26 24.56 -18.36
CA ARG A 268 -14.06 25.15 -17.76
C ARG A 268 -12.90 25.35 -18.74
N ALA A 269 -13.08 25.07 -20.04
CA ALA A 269 -12.02 25.07 -21.04
C ALA A 269 -11.09 26.30 -20.97
N ILE A 270 -11.68 27.51 -20.97
CA ILE A 270 -10.93 28.78 -20.98
C ILE A 270 -10.16 28.99 -19.66
N GLU A 271 -10.83 28.76 -18.53
CA GLU A 271 -10.25 28.92 -17.19
C GLU A 271 -9.09 27.93 -16.99
N ALA A 272 -9.31 26.66 -17.33
CA ALA A 272 -8.34 25.60 -17.20
C ALA A 272 -7.12 25.81 -18.11
N ALA A 273 -7.35 26.19 -19.38
CA ALA A 273 -6.27 26.52 -20.31
C ALA A 273 -5.42 27.70 -19.81
N GLY A 274 -6.07 28.78 -19.35
CA GLY A 274 -5.36 29.93 -18.78
C GLY A 274 -4.48 29.52 -17.59
N LYS A 275 -5.00 28.68 -16.68
CA LYS A 275 -4.21 28.16 -15.55
C LYS A 275 -3.04 27.28 -16.00
N LEU A 276 -3.22 26.44 -17.01
CA LEU A 276 -2.12 25.63 -17.57
C LEU A 276 -1.02 26.51 -18.14
N ASP A 277 -1.39 27.54 -18.91
CA ASP A 277 -0.45 28.42 -19.61
C ASP A 277 0.35 29.32 -18.65
N THR A 278 -0.16 29.58 -17.43
CA THR A 278 0.60 30.26 -16.38
C THR A 278 1.72 29.42 -15.76
N SER A 279 1.81 28.12 -16.05
CA SER A 279 2.87 27.22 -15.55
C SER A 279 3.39 26.31 -16.67
N PRO A 280 4.02 26.88 -17.72
CA PRO A 280 4.19 26.21 -19.00
C PRO A 280 5.26 25.10 -19.03
N LEU A 281 5.99 24.79 -17.95
CA LEU A 281 7.16 23.89 -18.02
C LEU A 281 7.23 22.80 -16.93
N LEU A 282 8.01 21.75 -17.24
CA LEU A 282 8.35 20.61 -16.36
C LEU A 282 9.01 21.03 -15.04
N GLU A 283 9.69 22.18 -15.02
CA GLU A 283 10.40 22.71 -13.84
C GLU A 283 9.43 23.06 -12.69
N ASP A 284 8.19 23.44 -13.03
CA ASP A 284 7.15 23.79 -12.06
C ASP A 284 6.08 22.69 -11.87
N TYR A 285 6.26 21.51 -12.47
CA TYR A 285 5.24 20.44 -12.40
C TYR A 285 4.87 20.09 -10.95
N LYS A 286 5.88 20.00 -10.06
CA LYS A 286 5.67 19.71 -8.64
C LYS A 286 4.85 20.79 -7.95
N GLU A 287 5.12 22.06 -8.24
CA GLU A 287 4.35 23.17 -7.69
C GLU A 287 2.91 23.14 -8.22
N PHE A 288 2.73 22.90 -9.52
CA PHE A 288 1.43 22.82 -10.15
C PHE A 288 0.54 21.76 -9.50
N ILE A 289 1.02 20.52 -9.34
CA ILE A 289 0.21 19.43 -8.75
C ILE A 289 0.01 19.60 -7.23
N THR A 290 0.84 20.40 -6.56
CA THR A 290 0.63 20.79 -5.16
C THR A 290 -0.49 21.83 -5.06
N ARG A 291 -0.53 22.78 -6.00
CA ARG A 291 -1.55 23.83 -6.08
C ARG A 291 -2.91 23.28 -6.55
N TYR A 292 -2.88 22.46 -7.59
CA TYR A 292 -4.02 21.81 -8.22
C TYR A 292 -3.94 20.30 -7.93
N SER A 293 -4.39 19.93 -6.73
CA SER A 293 -4.42 18.56 -6.22
C SER A 293 -5.75 17.88 -6.56
N PRO A 294 -5.90 16.57 -6.32
CA PRO A 294 -7.20 15.91 -6.40
C PRO A 294 -8.28 16.52 -5.48
N ILE A 295 -7.87 17.27 -4.45
CA ILE A 295 -8.78 17.98 -3.53
C ILE A 295 -9.16 19.35 -4.09
N THR A 296 -8.18 20.13 -4.58
CA THR A 296 -8.40 21.54 -4.94
C THR A 296 -8.88 21.74 -6.37
N ASP A 297 -8.40 20.93 -7.33
CA ASP A 297 -8.83 20.97 -8.72
C ASP A 297 -8.58 19.62 -9.42
N PRO A 298 -9.46 18.61 -9.22
CA PRO A 298 -9.24 17.26 -9.75
C PRO A 298 -9.17 17.21 -11.29
N PHE A 299 -9.84 18.12 -11.98
CA PHE A 299 -9.82 18.21 -13.44
C PHE A 299 -8.44 18.66 -13.95
N LEU A 300 -7.94 19.79 -13.45
CA LEU A 300 -6.60 20.26 -13.82
C LEU A 300 -5.49 19.32 -13.37
N HIS A 301 -5.65 18.70 -12.20
CA HIS A 301 -4.71 17.71 -11.71
C HIS A 301 -4.56 16.56 -12.72
N GLU A 302 -5.67 15.92 -13.09
CA GLU A 302 -5.66 14.76 -13.99
C GLU A 302 -5.15 15.12 -15.39
N LEU A 303 -5.64 16.21 -15.97
CA LEU A 303 -5.17 16.73 -17.26
C LEU A 303 -3.66 16.98 -17.23
N ARG A 304 -3.15 17.64 -16.18
CA ARG A 304 -1.72 17.93 -16.06
C ARG A 304 -0.88 16.67 -15.95
N VAL A 305 -1.34 15.65 -15.23
CA VAL A 305 -0.59 14.39 -15.10
C VAL A 305 -0.46 13.69 -16.46
N HIS A 306 -1.54 13.66 -17.27
CA HIS A 306 -1.49 13.14 -18.64
C HIS A 306 -0.54 13.96 -19.53
N LEU A 307 -0.65 15.29 -19.53
CA LEU A 307 0.23 16.20 -20.29
C LEU A 307 1.71 16.01 -19.90
N ASN A 308 2.02 16.03 -18.61
CA ASN A 308 3.38 15.86 -18.11
C ASN A 308 3.97 14.50 -18.51
N ARG A 309 3.17 13.44 -18.44
CA ARG A 309 3.59 12.10 -18.87
C ARG A 309 3.86 12.08 -20.38
N ARG A 310 2.95 12.62 -21.20
CA ARG A 310 3.12 12.76 -22.65
C ARG A 310 4.43 13.49 -22.98
N ASP A 311 4.63 14.67 -22.42
CA ASP A 311 5.75 15.56 -22.73
C ASP A 311 7.09 14.95 -22.27
N PHE A 312 7.11 14.33 -21.08
CA PHE A 312 8.29 13.63 -20.57
C PHE A 312 8.72 12.49 -21.51
N TYR A 313 7.78 11.66 -21.94
CA TYR A 313 8.09 10.53 -22.81
C TYR A 313 8.44 10.95 -24.23
N LEU A 314 7.79 11.99 -24.77
CA LEU A 314 8.15 12.57 -26.06
C LEU A 314 9.59 13.11 -26.05
N LYS A 315 9.90 13.98 -25.08
CA LYS A 315 11.23 14.59 -24.93
C LYS A 315 12.33 13.55 -24.73
N THR A 316 12.07 12.52 -23.94
CA THR A 316 13.07 11.46 -23.69
C THR A 316 13.19 10.46 -24.84
N ALA A 317 12.13 10.24 -25.63
CA ALA A 317 12.19 9.39 -26.83
C ALA A 317 13.09 9.99 -27.92
N GLN A 318 13.13 11.32 -28.03
CA GLN A 318 13.97 12.05 -28.98
C GLN A 318 15.48 12.01 -28.63
N GLN A 319 15.86 11.53 -27.44
CA GLN A 319 17.26 11.42 -27.01
C GLN A 319 17.92 10.15 -27.58
N THR A 320 18.18 10.15 -28.89
CA THR A 320 18.63 8.97 -29.66
C THR A 320 19.93 8.34 -29.14
N GLN A 321 20.82 9.14 -28.56
CA GLN A 321 22.10 8.67 -28.01
C GLN A 321 21.97 7.95 -26.65
N ARG A 322 20.83 8.10 -25.96
CA ARG A 322 20.66 7.64 -24.57
C ARG A 322 19.93 6.30 -24.44
N TYR A 323 19.09 5.95 -25.41
CA TYR A 323 18.18 4.81 -25.31
C TYR A 323 18.30 3.92 -26.54
N SER A 324 18.10 2.61 -26.38
CA SER A 324 17.99 1.68 -27.50
C SER A 324 16.76 1.97 -28.35
N ASP A 325 16.77 1.58 -29.63
CA ASP A 325 15.64 1.78 -30.55
C ASP A 325 14.32 1.20 -30.00
N GLN A 326 14.39 0.05 -29.32
CA GLN A 326 13.22 -0.57 -28.70
C GLN A 326 12.64 0.30 -27.58
N GLU A 327 13.49 0.85 -26.70
CA GLU A 327 13.05 1.72 -25.61
C GLU A 327 12.56 3.07 -26.16
N GLN A 328 13.20 3.64 -27.19
CA GLN A 328 12.70 4.85 -27.86
C GLN A 328 11.30 4.63 -28.43
N ARG A 329 11.07 3.52 -29.14
CA ARG A 329 9.75 3.14 -29.68
C ARG A 329 8.71 3.01 -28.57
N ARG A 330 9.06 2.36 -27.46
CA ARG A 330 8.19 2.25 -26.29
C ARG A 330 7.81 3.63 -25.73
N ARG A 331 8.76 4.56 -25.66
CA ARG A 331 8.52 5.93 -25.18
C ARG A 331 7.65 6.74 -26.12
N PHE A 332 7.90 6.70 -27.44
CA PHE A 332 7.02 7.31 -28.43
C PHE A 332 5.60 6.74 -28.37
N ARG A 333 5.46 5.42 -28.20
CA ARG A 333 4.15 4.76 -28.01
C ARG A 333 3.42 5.33 -26.79
N ILE A 334 4.09 5.48 -25.65
CA ILE A 334 3.49 6.08 -24.45
C ILE A 334 3.05 7.52 -24.74
N ALA A 335 3.92 8.35 -25.30
CA ALA A 335 3.59 9.74 -25.60
C ALA A 335 2.39 9.86 -26.57
N TYR A 336 2.35 9.03 -27.61
CA TYR A 336 1.25 8.99 -28.56
C TYR A 336 -0.10 8.70 -27.90
N PHE A 337 -0.20 7.63 -27.09
CA PHE A 337 -1.47 7.25 -26.48
C PHE A 337 -1.89 8.23 -25.38
N GLU A 338 -0.95 8.76 -24.60
CA GLU A 338 -1.26 9.84 -23.64
C GLU A 338 -1.77 11.08 -24.37
N ASN A 339 -1.20 11.45 -25.52
CA ASN A 339 -1.72 12.52 -26.35
C ASN A 339 -3.13 12.23 -26.86
N LYS A 340 -3.42 10.99 -27.29
CA LYS A 340 -4.77 10.61 -27.74
C LYS A 340 -5.81 10.69 -26.63
N ILE A 341 -5.44 10.39 -25.38
CA ILE A 341 -6.33 10.59 -24.22
C ILE A 341 -6.67 12.08 -24.09
N VAL A 342 -5.65 12.94 -24.09
CA VAL A 342 -5.85 14.39 -23.94
C VAL A 342 -6.65 14.97 -25.11
N GLU A 343 -6.32 14.62 -26.35
CA GLU A 343 -7.03 15.07 -27.56
C GLU A 343 -8.50 14.65 -27.58
N LYS A 344 -8.85 13.49 -27.02
CA LYS A 344 -10.22 12.96 -27.08
C LYS A 344 -11.08 13.41 -25.91
N TYR A 345 -10.51 13.44 -24.70
CA TYR A 345 -11.26 13.62 -23.46
C TYR A 345 -11.09 15.00 -22.81
N PHE A 346 -10.09 15.76 -23.24
CA PHE A 346 -9.78 17.11 -22.74
C PHE A 346 -9.61 18.11 -23.90
N SER A 347 -10.34 17.88 -25.00
CA SER A 347 -10.14 18.57 -26.28
C SER A 347 -10.33 20.07 -26.18
N ASN A 348 -11.40 20.53 -25.51
CA ASN A 348 -11.74 21.95 -25.44
C ASN A 348 -10.70 22.74 -24.66
N THR A 349 -10.21 22.16 -23.55
CA THR A 349 -9.14 22.75 -22.76
C THR A 349 -7.81 22.73 -23.53
N LEU A 350 -7.47 21.60 -24.15
CA LEU A 350 -6.24 21.46 -24.93
C LEU A 350 -6.20 22.48 -26.07
N GLU A 351 -7.31 22.65 -26.80
CA GLU A 351 -7.45 23.58 -27.93
C GLU A 351 -7.20 25.04 -27.59
N ARG A 352 -7.39 25.41 -26.31
CA ARG A 352 -7.25 26.78 -25.83
C ARG A 352 -5.94 27.02 -25.09
N SER A 353 -5.11 26.00 -24.93
CA SER A 353 -3.86 26.03 -24.16
C SER A 353 -2.64 26.04 -25.07
N SER A 354 -1.49 26.45 -24.54
CA SER A 354 -0.19 26.32 -25.20
C SER A 354 0.35 24.89 -25.26
N PHE A 355 -0.40 23.90 -24.75
CA PHE A 355 0.02 22.49 -24.68
C PHE A 355 -0.34 21.65 -25.92
N GLN A 356 -0.90 22.26 -26.96
CA GLN A 356 -1.07 21.60 -28.24
C GLN A 356 0.29 21.19 -28.82
N LEU A 357 0.39 19.97 -29.31
CA LEU A 357 1.58 19.53 -30.04
C LEU A 357 1.56 20.11 -31.45
N ASN A 358 2.75 20.45 -31.95
CA ASN A 358 2.92 20.81 -33.34
C ASN A 358 2.71 19.58 -34.25
N GLN A 359 2.49 19.82 -35.53
CA GLN A 359 2.26 18.76 -36.51
C GLN A 359 3.45 17.79 -36.62
N THR A 360 4.67 18.30 -36.54
CA THR A 360 5.91 17.51 -36.66
C THR A 360 6.04 16.45 -35.55
N ASP A 361 5.76 16.82 -34.30
CA ASP A 361 5.82 15.89 -33.16
C ASP A 361 4.73 14.82 -33.27
N ASN A 362 3.54 15.18 -33.75
CA ASN A 362 2.45 14.24 -34.00
C ASN A 362 2.82 13.23 -35.11
N GLU A 363 3.37 13.72 -36.22
CA GLU A 363 3.85 12.88 -37.32
C GLU A 363 4.95 11.94 -36.85
N LEU A 364 5.95 12.46 -36.12
CA LEU A 364 7.05 11.69 -35.56
C LEU A 364 6.57 10.55 -34.65
N MET A 365 5.66 10.84 -33.72
CA MET A 365 5.08 9.81 -32.85
C MET A 365 4.34 8.74 -33.65
N SER A 366 3.59 9.15 -34.68
CA SER A 366 2.79 8.25 -35.50
C SER A 366 3.64 7.33 -36.41
N GLU A 367 4.72 7.87 -36.99
CA GLU A 367 5.64 7.12 -37.86
C GLU A 367 6.36 6.01 -37.08
N LYS A 368 6.77 6.31 -35.85
CA LYS A 368 7.48 5.35 -34.98
C LYS A 368 6.55 4.30 -34.34
N LEU A 369 5.24 4.41 -34.56
CA LEU A 369 4.25 3.53 -33.97
C LEU A 369 4.01 2.29 -34.82
N ILE A 370 4.77 1.24 -34.55
CA ILE A 370 4.68 -0.03 -35.29
C ILE A 370 3.53 -0.91 -34.75
N ASP A 371 3.18 -0.72 -33.49
CA ASP A 371 2.16 -1.52 -32.82
C ASP A 371 1.12 -0.61 -32.16
N ARG A 372 -0.11 -0.68 -32.69
CA ARG A 372 -1.31 -0.03 -32.14
C ARG A 372 -2.03 -0.91 -31.12
N SER A 373 -1.35 -1.91 -30.55
CA SER A 373 -1.88 -2.74 -29.50
C SER A 373 -2.40 -1.91 -28.33
N TYR A 374 -3.35 -2.51 -27.62
CA TYR A 374 -4.00 -2.01 -26.43
C TYR A 374 -3.04 -1.30 -25.47
N TYR A 375 -3.28 -0.02 -25.18
CA TYR A 375 -2.52 0.75 -24.21
C TYR A 375 -3.26 0.80 -22.87
N ASN A 376 -2.56 0.58 -21.76
CA ASN A 376 -3.10 0.80 -20.42
C ASN A 376 -2.33 1.96 -19.79
N SER A 377 -2.96 3.14 -19.69
CA SER A 377 -2.37 4.29 -19.03
C SER A 377 -2.28 4.03 -17.52
N PRO A 378 -1.10 4.22 -16.90
CA PRO A 378 -0.95 4.12 -15.45
C PRO A 378 -1.38 5.41 -14.74
N VAL A 379 -1.79 6.45 -15.48
CA VAL A 379 -2.32 7.67 -14.86
C VAL A 379 -3.59 7.30 -14.10
N SER A 380 -3.64 7.74 -12.83
CA SER A 380 -4.76 7.44 -11.94
C SER A 380 -5.00 5.93 -11.73
N GLU A 381 -3.95 5.09 -11.85
CA GLU A 381 -4.04 3.63 -11.62
C GLU A 381 -4.51 3.28 -10.19
N SER A 382 -4.26 4.17 -9.22
CA SER A 382 -4.69 4.04 -7.83
C SER A 382 -6.19 4.23 -7.61
N LEU A 383 -6.95 4.72 -8.61
CA LEU A 383 -8.39 4.90 -8.48
C LEU A 383 -9.11 3.55 -8.34
N ILE A 384 -10.01 3.48 -7.37
CA ILE A 384 -10.92 2.36 -7.20
C ILE A 384 -12.06 2.52 -8.22
N THR A 385 -12.05 1.68 -9.27
CA THR A 385 -13.03 1.75 -10.37
C THR A 385 -13.98 0.55 -10.44
N LEU A 386 -13.71 -0.52 -9.68
CA LEU A 386 -14.53 -1.74 -9.70
C LEU A 386 -15.84 -1.57 -8.92
N LEU A 387 -15.79 -0.80 -7.84
CA LEU A 387 -16.92 -0.51 -6.97
C LEU A 387 -16.98 0.99 -6.76
N SER A 388 -18.19 1.54 -6.80
CA SER A 388 -18.42 2.91 -6.33
C SER A 388 -18.15 3.02 -4.83
N LYS A 389 -17.83 4.23 -4.35
CA LYS A 389 -17.70 4.54 -2.92
C LYS A 389 -18.86 3.97 -2.10
N ARG A 390 -20.09 4.21 -2.54
CA ARG A 390 -21.30 3.73 -1.83
C ARG A 390 -21.35 2.21 -1.75
N GLN A 391 -21.09 1.51 -2.85
CA GLN A 391 -21.09 0.05 -2.88
C GLN A 391 -20.04 -0.55 -1.93
N LEU A 392 -18.81 -0.03 -1.97
CA LEU A 392 -17.73 -0.53 -1.12
C LEU A 392 -18.04 -0.29 0.37
N LEU A 393 -18.49 0.92 0.73
CA LEU A 393 -18.82 1.25 2.11
C LEU A 393 -20.02 0.42 2.63
N ILE A 394 -21.05 0.20 1.81
CA ILE A 394 -22.18 -0.68 2.17
C ILE A 394 -21.70 -2.11 2.38
N LEU A 395 -20.87 -2.64 1.48
CA LEU A 395 -20.34 -4.00 1.59
C LEU A 395 -19.52 -4.19 2.88
N LEU A 396 -18.63 -3.24 3.18
CA LEU A 396 -17.85 -3.25 4.42
C LEU A 396 -18.72 -3.10 5.66
N ALA A 397 -19.75 -2.23 5.63
CA ALA A 397 -20.67 -2.04 6.73
C ALA A 397 -21.54 -3.29 6.99
N LEU A 398 -22.03 -3.95 5.94
CA LEU A 398 -22.77 -5.21 6.05
C LEU A 398 -21.90 -6.32 6.62
N PHE A 399 -20.65 -6.42 6.16
CA PHE A 399 -19.69 -7.38 6.70
C PHE A 399 -19.39 -7.12 8.18
N LEU A 400 -19.15 -5.85 8.54
CA LEU A 400 -18.95 -5.41 9.92
C LEU A 400 -20.15 -5.76 10.81
N PHE A 401 -21.36 -5.45 10.35
CA PHE A 401 -22.60 -5.79 11.06
C PHE A 401 -22.74 -7.29 11.27
N GLY A 402 -22.48 -8.10 10.24
CA GLY A 402 -22.46 -9.55 10.33
C GLY A 402 -21.48 -10.07 11.40
N LEU A 403 -20.26 -9.53 11.44
CA LEU A 403 -19.26 -9.87 12.46
C LEU A 403 -19.73 -9.50 13.88
N ILE A 404 -20.35 -8.32 14.06
CA ILE A 404 -20.87 -7.87 15.35
C ILE A 404 -22.00 -8.81 15.83
N VAL A 405 -22.95 -9.14 14.96
CA VAL A 405 -24.06 -10.05 15.29
C VAL A 405 -23.53 -11.44 15.65
N LEU A 406 -22.59 -11.98 14.87
CA LEU A 406 -21.96 -13.26 15.17
C LEU A 406 -21.23 -13.23 16.52
N ASN A 407 -20.43 -12.19 16.77
CA ASN A 407 -19.75 -12.01 18.05
C ASN A 407 -20.74 -11.97 19.23
N PHE A 408 -21.86 -11.26 19.09
CA PHE A 408 -22.89 -11.20 20.13
C PHE A 408 -23.54 -12.57 20.38
N LYS A 409 -23.92 -13.29 19.31
CA LYS A 409 -24.45 -14.66 19.42
C LYS A 409 -23.48 -15.62 20.12
N PHE A 410 -22.19 -15.51 19.80
CA PHE A 410 -21.14 -16.29 20.45
C PHE A 410 -20.92 -15.91 21.91
N MET A 411 -21.21 -14.67 22.33
CA MET A 411 -21.16 -14.30 23.74
C MET A 411 -22.38 -14.83 24.51
N SER A 412 -23.58 -14.77 23.92
CA SER A 412 -24.83 -15.20 24.57
C SER A 412 -24.98 -16.71 24.72
N SER A 413 -24.32 -17.52 23.89
CA SER A 413 -24.38 -18.98 23.98
C SER A 413 -23.55 -19.58 25.12
N THR A 414 -22.91 -18.74 25.94
CA THR A 414 -22.16 -19.20 27.12
C THR A 414 -23.15 -19.46 28.24
N PRO A 415 -23.40 -20.71 28.66
CA PRO A 415 -24.14 -20.94 29.90
C PRO A 415 -23.35 -20.25 31.00
N THR A 416 -23.97 -19.28 31.67
CA THR A 416 -23.46 -18.69 32.89
C THR A 416 -23.28 -19.86 33.84
N ARG A 417 -22.05 -20.35 34.01
CA ARG A 417 -21.74 -21.19 35.16
C ARG A 417 -21.88 -20.28 36.35
N LEU A 418 -23.11 -20.23 36.90
CA LEU A 418 -23.39 -19.74 38.24
C LEU A 418 -22.45 -20.54 39.15
N TYR A 419 -21.36 -19.90 39.56
CA TYR A 419 -20.46 -20.38 40.59
C TYR A 419 -20.88 -19.78 41.92
#